data_AF-A0AAJ8KYZ3-F1
#
_entry.id   AF-A0AAJ8KYZ3-F1
#
_cell.length_a   1.000
_cell.length_b   1.000
_cell.length_c   1.000
_cell.angle_alpha   90.00
_cell.angle_beta   90.00
_cell.angle_gamma   90.00
#
_symmetry.space_group_name_H-M   'P 1'
#
loop_
_entity.id
_entity.type
_entity.pdbx_description
1 polymer ?
#
loop_
_entity_poly.entity_id
_entity_poly.type
_entity_poly.pdbx_seq_one_letter_code
_entity_poly.pdbx_strand_id
1 'polypeptide(L)'
;MAKGLGSGYVPISAVLAGRRVTERVKKSGGWKNSHTYQNHPVCCAVALKVMQTIERDRLLENVRERGEQLLRELREGMRSIDIVSDVRGTGLFVGLDIDGPSASQPRLSARIKDKAFANGLLVAGYSGTIDGIEGESIVLTPAYTVTESQISEIVRLLLKSIKEVVRDLQEEQKE
;
A
#
# COMPACT_ATOMS: atom_id res chain seq x y z
N MET A 1 5.99 -3.77 -15.35
CA MET A 1 5.60 -4.67 -14.24
C MET A 1 6.84 -5.02 -13.43
N ALA A 2 6.72 -5.17 -12.11
CA ALA A 2 7.77 -5.56 -11.16
C ALA A 2 7.06 -5.99 -9.86
N LYS A 3 7.59 -5.68 -8.67
CA LYS A 3 6.91 -5.85 -7.37
C LYS A 3 6.14 -7.18 -7.26
N GLY A 4 4.81 -7.14 -7.37
CA GLY A 4 3.93 -8.31 -7.32
C GLY A 4 4.26 -9.41 -8.34
N LEU A 5 4.94 -9.10 -9.46
CA LEU A 5 5.42 -10.09 -10.43
C LEU A 5 6.39 -11.11 -9.80
N GLY A 6 7.24 -10.67 -8.88
CA GLY A 6 8.12 -11.54 -8.10
C GLY A 6 7.59 -11.84 -6.70
N SER A 7 6.54 -11.13 -6.27
CA SER A 7 5.90 -11.22 -4.94
C SER A 7 6.89 -11.25 -3.75
N GLY A 8 8.03 -10.57 -3.88
CA GLY A 8 9.09 -10.56 -2.86
C GLY A 8 10.03 -11.78 -2.86
N TYR A 9 9.77 -12.81 -3.67
CA TYR A 9 10.61 -14.00 -3.77
C TYR A 9 11.87 -13.79 -4.62
N VAL A 10 11.75 -13.02 -5.72
CA VAL A 10 12.86 -12.74 -6.64
C VAL A 10 12.78 -11.32 -7.21
N PRO A 11 13.92 -10.67 -7.49
CA PRO A 11 13.94 -9.41 -8.24
C PRO A 11 13.63 -9.69 -9.72
N ILE A 12 12.50 -9.20 -10.20
CA ILE A 12 12.11 -9.30 -11.61
C ILE A 12 11.29 -8.08 -12.03
N SER A 13 11.53 -7.62 -13.26
CA SER A 13 10.72 -6.62 -13.93
C SER A 13 10.48 -7.01 -15.39
N ALA A 14 9.41 -6.49 -15.96
CA ALA A 14 9.02 -6.74 -17.35
C ALA A 14 8.41 -5.48 -17.96
N VAL A 15 8.73 -5.21 -19.22
CA VAL A 15 8.07 -4.20 -20.04
C VAL A 15 7.14 -4.89 -21.02
N LEU A 16 5.85 -4.58 -20.94
CA LEU A 16 4.85 -5.03 -21.91
C LEU A 16 4.74 -3.97 -22.99
N ALA A 17 5.07 -4.32 -24.23
CA ALA A 17 4.98 -3.42 -25.38
C ALA A 17 3.87 -3.91 -26.33
N GLY A 18 2.91 -3.04 -26.63
CA GLY A 18 1.86 -3.33 -27.59
C GLY A 18 2.36 -3.40 -29.03
N ARG A 19 1.57 -4.04 -29.90
CA ARG A 19 1.94 -4.35 -31.30
C ARG A 19 2.45 -3.13 -32.08
N ARG A 20 1.81 -1.97 -31.92
CA ARG A 20 2.21 -0.72 -32.60
C ARG A 20 3.68 -0.37 -32.34
N VAL A 21 4.13 -0.53 -31.11
CA VAL A 21 5.51 -0.22 -30.70
C VAL A 21 6.45 -1.33 -31.17
N THR A 22 6.10 -2.60 -30.92
CA THR A 22 6.97 -3.73 -31.28
C THR A 22 7.25 -3.78 -32.79
N GLU A 23 6.27 -3.49 -33.64
CA GLU A 23 6.46 -3.50 -35.09
C GLU A 23 7.34 -2.35 -35.58
N ARG A 24 7.26 -1.17 -34.96
CA ARG A 24 8.17 -0.06 -35.27
C ARG A 24 9.60 -0.40 -34.87
N VAL A 25 9.80 -0.95 -33.69
CA VAL A 25 11.12 -1.36 -33.20
C VAL A 25 11.73 -2.45 -34.07
N LYS A 26 10.95 -3.46 -34.49
CA LYS A 26 11.39 -4.48 -35.44
C LYS A 26 11.86 -3.86 -36.76
N LYS A 27 11.06 -2.96 -37.35
CA LYS A 27 11.41 -2.25 -38.60
C LYS A 27 12.65 -1.37 -38.46
N SER A 28 12.95 -0.87 -37.26
CA SER A 28 14.17 -0.09 -36.97
C SER A 28 15.38 -0.93 -36.59
N GLY A 29 15.36 -2.25 -36.82
CA GLY A 29 16.49 -3.15 -36.56
C GLY A 29 16.46 -3.84 -35.18
N GLY A 30 15.30 -3.92 -34.53
CA GLY A 30 15.09 -4.66 -33.29
C GLY A 30 15.44 -3.89 -32.01
N TRP A 31 15.25 -4.55 -30.88
CA TRP A 31 15.60 -4.02 -29.55
C TRP A 31 17.12 -4.01 -29.38
N LYS A 32 17.70 -2.86 -29.02
CA LYS A 32 19.15 -2.67 -28.83
C LYS A 32 19.53 -2.46 -27.35
N ASN A 33 18.68 -2.89 -26.44
CA ASN A 33 18.92 -2.87 -25.00
C ASN A 33 19.01 -4.30 -24.47
N SER A 34 20.04 -4.58 -23.66
CA SER A 34 20.13 -5.83 -22.92
C SER A 34 20.74 -5.63 -21.55
N HIS A 35 20.47 -6.57 -20.65
CA HIS A 35 21.06 -6.62 -19.31
C HIS A 35 21.64 -8.01 -19.05
N THR A 36 22.71 -8.10 -18.25
CA THR A 36 23.37 -9.37 -17.90
C THR A 36 22.40 -10.42 -17.35
N TYR A 37 21.43 -9.99 -16.53
CA TYR A 37 20.43 -10.88 -15.91
C TYR A 37 19.06 -10.84 -16.62
N GLN A 38 19.00 -10.31 -17.83
CA GLN A 38 17.77 -10.33 -18.61
C GLN A 38 17.33 -11.78 -18.85
N ASN A 39 16.03 -12.04 -18.66
CA ASN A 39 15.43 -13.37 -18.81
C ASN A 39 16.06 -14.45 -17.92
N HIS A 40 16.53 -14.09 -16.72
CA HIS A 40 17.10 -15.06 -15.78
C HIS A 40 16.10 -16.20 -15.49
N PRO A 41 16.41 -17.47 -15.82
CA PRO A 41 15.42 -18.54 -15.88
C PRO A 41 14.76 -18.83 -14.53
N VAL A 42 15.52 -18.76 -13.43
CA VAL A 42 14.97 -18.93 -12.07
C VAL A 42 13.96 -17.82 -11.74
N CYS A 43 14.26 -16.56 -12.08
CA CYS A 43 13.35 -15.45 -11.82
C CYS A 43 12.06 -15.60 -12.64
N CYS A 44 12.18 -16.02 -13.91
CA CYS A 44 11.04 -16.29 -14.77
C CYS A 44 10.17 -17.44 -14.23
N ALA A 45 10.77 -18.53 -13.76
CA ALA A 45 10.05 -19.67 -13.20
C ALA A 45 9.28 -19.29 -11.93
N VAL A 46 9.89 -18.53 -11.01
CA VAL A 46 9.23 -18.03 -9.81
C VAL A 46 8.08 -17.07 -10.16
N ALA A 47 8.30 -16.13 -11.08
CA ALA A 47 7.26 -15.20 -11.50
C ALA A 47 6.06 -15.93 -12.14
N LEU A 48 6.30 -16.94 -12.98
CA LEU A 48 5.26 -17.79 -13.52
C LEU A 48 4.47 -18.48 -12.40
N LYS A 49 5.16 -19.02 -11.39
CA LYS A 49 4.50 -19.68 -10.27
C LYS A 49 3.67 -18.72 -9.41
N VAL A 50 4.13 -17.49 -9.22
CA VAL A 50 3.35 -16.42 -8.56
C VAL A 50 2.06 -16.15 -9.32
N MET A 51 2.12 -15.95 -10.64
CA MET A 51 0.93 -15.72 -11.47
C MET A 51 -0.06 -16.89 -11.40
N GLN A 52 0.44 -18.13 -11.51
CA GLN A 52 -0.37 -19.34 -11.35
C GLN A 52 -1.02 -19.44 -9.97
N THR A 53 -0.35 -18.96 -8.92
CA THR A 53 -0.87 -18.98 -7.55
C THR A 53 -2.00 -17.96 -7.40
N ILE A 54 -1.83 -16.75 -7.96
CA ILE A 54 -2.88 -15.71 -7.99
C ILE A 54 -4.16 -16.25 -8.65
N GLU A 55 -4.02 -16.96 -9.78
CA GLU A 55 -5.16 -17.54 -10.49
C GLU A 55 -5.77 -18.74 -9.74
N ARG A 56 -4.93 -19.71 -9.35
CA ARG A 56 -5.37 -20.95 -8.68
C ARG A 56 -6.12 -20.67 -7.38
N ASP A 57 -5.59 -19.74 -6.58
CA ASP A 57 -6.12 -19.42 -5.24
C ASP A 57 -7.15 -18.28 -5.28
N ARG A 58 -7.52 -17.81 -6.49
CA ARG A 58 -8.55 -16.76 -6.68
C ARG A 58 -8.26 -15.50 -5.87
N LEU A 59 -7.00 -15.08 -5.85
CA LEU A 59 -6.55 -13.98 -5.00
C LEU A 59 -7.11 -12.63 -5.44
N LEU A 60 -7.50 -12.47 -6.71
CA LEU A 60 -8.14 -11.25 -7.18
C LEU A 60 -9.53 -11.06 -6.58
N GLU A 61 -10.29 -12.14 -6.43
CA GLU A 61 -11.58 -12.14 -5.74
C GLU A 61 -11.39 -11.79 -4.27
N ASN A 62 -10.41 -12.40 -3.59
CA ASN A 62 -10.08 -12.04 -2.21
C ASN A 62 -9.69 -10.56 -2.08
N VAL A 63 -8.87 -10.02 -3.00
CA VAL A 63 -8.50 -8.59 -3.03
C VAL A 63 -9.71 -7.68 -3.16
N ARG A 64 -10.71 -8.06 -3.97
CA ARG A 64 -11.95 -7.29 -4.12
C ARG A 64 -12.77 -7.33 -2.84
N GLU A 65 -13.06 -8.52 -2.34
CA GLU A 65 -13.90 -8.71 -1.15
C GLU A 65 -13.27 -8.09 0.10
N ARG A 66 -11.99 -8.38 0.35
CA ARG A 66 -11.27 -7.84 1.52
C ARG A 66 -10.97 -6.35 1.38
N GLY A 67 -10.79 -5.86 0.14
CA GLY A 67 -10.66 -4.43 -0.13
C GLY A 67 -11.94 -3.65 0.20
N GLU A 68 -13.09 -4.17 -0.21
CA GLU A 68 -14.40 -3.60 0.12
C GLU A 68 -14.66 -3.65 1.64
N GLN A 69 -14.32 -4.77 2.30
CA GLN A 69 -14.38 -4.89 3.76
C GLN A 69 -13.50 -3.82 4.43
N LEU A 70 -12.23 -3.73 4.05
CA LEU A 70 -11.26 -2.82 4.64
C LEU A 70 -11.73 -1.36 4.52
N LEU A 71 -12.16 -0.94 3.32
CA LEU A 71 -12.68 0.42 3.10
C LEU A 71 -13.92 0.70 3.94
N ARG A 72 -14.85 -0.26 4.03
CA ARG A 72 -16.08 -0.10 4.82
C ARG A 72 -15.76 0.04 6.31
N GLU A 73 -14.96 -0.86 6.87
CA GLU A 73 -14.63 -0.86 8.29
C GLU A 73 -13.77 0.35 8.69
N LEU A 74 -12.83 0.79 7.84
CA LEU A 74 -12.09 2.04 8.08
C LEU A 74 -13.01 3.25 8.05
N ARG A 75 -13.89 3.38 7.04
CA ARG A 75 -14.82 4.50 6.95
C ARG A 75 -15.76 4.55 8.15
N GLU A 76 -16.23 3.40 8.62
CA GLU A 76 -17.06 3.33 9.81
C GLU A 76 -16.28 3.70 11.08
N GLY A 77 -15.09 3.11 11.27
CA GLY A 77 -14.28 3.31 12.47
C GLY A 77 -13.68 4.71 12.61
N MET A 78 -13.38 5.38 11.48
CA MET A 78 -12.72 6.69 11.47
C MET A 78 -13.70 7.87 11.48
N ARG A 79 -15.02 7.64 11.37
CA ARG A 79 -16.06 8.70 11.36
C ARG A 79 -15.99 9.68 12.54
N SER A 80 -15.50 9.21 13.69
CA SER A 80 -15.42 10.02 14.91
C SER A 80 -14.01 10.52 15.21
N ILE A 81 -13.11 10.53 14.21
CA ILE A 81 -11.72 10.94 14.38
C ILE A 81 -11.46 12.14 13.49
N ASP A 82 -11.44 13.32 14.12
CA ASP A 82 -11.35 14.61 13.42
C ASP A 82 -10.08 14.77 12.59
N ILE A 83 -8.99 14.09 12.98
CA ILE A 83 -7.72 14.19 12.25
C ILE A 83 -7.66 13.33 10.98
N VAL A 84 -8.72 12.57 10.65
CA VAL A 84 -8.79 11.77 9.43
C VAL A 84 -9.80 12.42 8.50
N SER A 85 -9.33 13.00 7.40
CA SER A 85 -10.17 13.79 6.49
C SER A 85 -10.83 12.95 5.40
N ASP A 86 -10.14 11.92 4.90
CA ASP A 86 -10.71 10.99 3.93
C ASP A 86 -10.13 9.57 4.06
N VAL A 87 -10.93 8.59 3.64
CA VAL A 87 -10.52 7.19 3.48
C VAL A 87 -10.86 6.76 2.05
N ARG A 88 -9.80 6.55 1.27
CA ARG A 88 -9.87 6.31 -0.19
C ARG A 88 -8.99 5.15 -0.62
N GLY A 89 -9.34 4.49 -1.71
CA GLY A 89 -8.57 3.38 -2.23
C GLY A 89 -9.38 2.45 -3.11
N THR A 90 -8.74 1.38 -3.59
CA THR A 90 -9.39 0.32 -4.35
C THR A 90 -8.66 -0.99 -4.11
N GLY A 91 -9.41 -2.08 -3.90
CA GLY A 91 -8.85 -3.35 -3.49
C GLY A 91 -8.06 -3.19 -2.18
N LEU A 92 -6.88 -3.79 -2.11
CA LEU A 92 -6.00 -3.76 -0.94
C LEU A 92 -4.93 -2.65 -1.01
N PHE A 93 -5.23 -1.54 -1.69
CA PHE A 93 -4.40 -0.33 -1.67
C PHE A 93 -5.26 0.83 -1.17
N VAL A 94 -5.18 1.11 0.13
CA VAL A 94 -6.05 2.05 0.83
C VAL A 94 -5.22 3.11 1.54
N GLY A 95 -5.58 4.37 1.35
CA GLY A 95 -5.00 5.52 2.02
C GLY A 95 -6.00 6.19 2.96
N LEU A 96 -5.49 6.68 4.08
CA LEU A 96 -6.16 7.60 4.98
C LEU A 96 -5.44 8.93 4.88
N ASP A 97 -6.15 9.98 4.49
CA ASP A 97 -5.62 11.34 4.50
C ASP A 97 -5.76 11.90 5.91
N ILE A 98 -4.66 12.48 6.41
CA ILE A 98 -4.54 12.95 7.79
C ILE A 98 -4.50 14.48 7.78
N ASP A 99 -5.49 15.08 8.42
CA ASP A 99 -5.59 16.52 8.61
C ASP A 99 -5.25 16.84 10.07
N GLY A 100 -4.33 17.78 10.27
CA GLY A 100 -3.97 18.22 11.61
C GLY A 100 -3.03 19.42 11.55
N PRO A 101 -2.58 19.93 12.71
CA PRO A 101 -1.71 21.10 12.74
C PRO A 101 -0.45 20.83 11.93
N SER A 102 -0.25 21.55 10.81
CA SER A 102 0.93 21.37 9.94
C SER A 102 2.26 21.61 10.69
N ALA A 103 2.21 22.30 11.83
CA ALA A 103 3.34 22.54 12.72
C ALA A 103 3.72 21.37 13.65
N SER A 104 2.97 20.25 13.69
CA SER A 104 3.31 19.11 14.55
C SER A 104 4.65 18.50 14.17
N GLN A 105 5.55 18.40 15.16
CA GLN A 105 6.87 17.78 15.03
C GLN A 105 7.05 16.68 16.09
N PRO A 106 7.34 15.42 15.71
CA PRO A 106 7.28 14.90 14.34
C PRO A 106 5.86 14.96 13.77
N ARG A 107 5.77 14.99 12.43
CA ARG A 107 4.55 14.96 11.63
C ARG A 107 3.59 13.83 12.06
N LEU A 108 2.28 14.03 11.93
CA LEU A 108 1.26 13.12 12.50
C LEU A 108 1.32 11.70 11.92
N SER A 109 1.52 11.56 10.61
CA SER A 109 1.71 10.28 9.92
C SER A 109 2.88 9.49 10.49
N ALA A 110 3.97 10.15 10.91
CA ALA A 110 5.10 9.50 11.56
C ALA A 110 4.73 9.02 12.97
N ARG A 111 4.07 9.88 13.78
CA ARG A 111 3.57 9.51 15.13
C ARG A 111 2.61 8.31 15.06
N ILE A 112 1.66 8.33 14.12
CA ILE A 112 0.69 7.25 13.90
C ILE A 112 1.40 5.97 13.45
N LYS A 113 2.36 6.06 12.53
CA LYS A 113 3.14 4.90 12.08
C LYS A 113 3.91 4.26 13.24
N ASP A 114 4.57 5.06 14.07
CA ASP A 114 5.36 4.55 15.20
C ASP A 114 4.45 3.94 16.27
N LYS A 115 3.30 4.57 16.54
CA LYS A 115 2.28 4.01 17.45
C LYS A 115 1.67 2.72 16.91
N ALA A 116 1.36 2.67 15.62
CA ALA A 116 0.88 1.46 14.95
C ALA A 116 1.89 0.32 15.08
N PHE A 117 3.17 0.60 14.86
CA PHE A 117 4.23 -0.38 15.02
C PHE A 117 4.33 -0.90 16.46
N ALA A 118 4.28 -0.01 17.46
CA ALA A 118 4.24 -0.39 18.87
C ALA A 118 3.01 -1.24 19.23
N ASN A 119 1.89 -1.03 18.54
CA ASN A 119 0.66 -1.82 18.65
C ASN A 119 0.66 -3.11 17.81
N GLY A 120 1.75 -3.42 17.10
CA GLY A 120 1.90 -4.65 16.31
C GLY A 120 1.43 -4.54 14.86
N LEU A 121 1.23 -3.33 14.32
CA LEU A 121 0.79 -3.09 12.95
C LEU A 121 1.84 -2.31 12.14
N LEU A 122 2.30 -2.89 11.03
CA LEU A 122 3.14 -2.19 10.05
C LEU A 122 2.27 -1.40 9.08
N VAL A 123 2.51 -0.10 8.99
CA VAL A 123 1.87 0.81 8.03
C VAL A 123 2.91 1.69 7.35
N ALA A 124 2.56 2.25 6.18
CA ALA A 124 3.38 3.28 5.55
C ALA A 124 2.82 4.66 5.90
N GLY A 125 3.62 5.50 6.57
CA GLY A 125 3.30 6.91 6.81
C GLY A 125 4.06 7.80 5.83
N TYR A 126 3.34 8.73 5.20
CA TYR A 126 3.90 9.67 4.22
C TYR A 126 3.54 11.10 4.59
N SER A 127 4.48 12.01 4.36
CA SER A 127 4.32 13.46 4.43
C SER A 127 4.65 14.10 3.07
N GLY A 128 4.16 15.31 2.82
CA GLY A 128 4.37 15.99 1.55
C GLY A 128 3.54 15.37 0.41
N THR A 129 2.38 14.80 0.71
CA THR A 129 1.56 14.06 -0.25
C THR A 129 0.78 14.95 -1.22
N ILE A 130 0.73 16.26 -0.98
CA ILE A 130 0.06 17.24 -1.86
C ILE A 130 1.07 17.85 -2.85
N ASP A 131 2.17 18.41 -2.36
CA ASP A 131 3.13 19.18 -3.16
C ASP A 131 4.61 18.90 -2.80
N GLY A 132 4.86 17.86 -2.01
CA GLY A 132 6.18 17.55 -1.46
C GLY A 132 6.48 18.21 -0.11
N ILE A 133 5.61 19.09 0.38
CA ILE A 133 5.76 19.80 1.67
C ILE A 133 4.56 19.55 2.57
N GLU A 134 3.35 19.81 2.06
CA GLU A 134 2.08 19.69 2.76
C GLU A 134 1.40 18.33 2.52
N GLY A 135 0.49 17.99 3.42
CA GLY A 135 -0.31 16.77 3.36
C GLY A 135 0.35 15.58 4.03
N GLU A 136 -0.46 14.80 4.71
CA GLU A 136 -0.04 13.60 5.41
C GLU A 136 -0.99 12.44 5.11
N SER A 137 -0.46 11.22 5.01
CA SER A 137 -1.31 10.04 4.84
C SER A 137 -0.73 8.79 5.48
N ILE A 138 -1.62 7.87 5.85
CA ILE A 138 -1.29 6.48 6.17
C ILE A 138 -1.77 5.60 5.02
N VAL A 139 -0.92 4.72 4.52
CA VAL A 139 -1.25 3.77 3.45
C VAL A 139 -1.15 2.34 3.95
N LEU A 140 -2.20 1.58 3.68
CA LEU A 140 -2.33 0.15 3.94
C LEU A 140 -2.21 -0.63 2.64
N THR A 141 -1.32 -1.61 2.63
CA THR A 141 -1.10 -2.53 1.50
C THR A 141 -0.96 -3.98 1.97
N PRO A 142 -1.99 -4.55 2.62
CA PRO A 142 -1.91 -5.93 3.10
C PRO A 142 -1.74 -6.92 1.93
N ALA A 143 -1.17 -8.09 2.23
CA ALA A 143 -0.96 -9.15 1.25
C ALA A 143 -2.29 -9.61 0.63
N TYR A 144 -2.26 -10.09 -0.61
CA TYR A 144 -3.47 -10.58 -1.30
C TYR A 144 -4.08 -11.82 -0.65
N THR A 145 -3.35 -12.49 0.24
CA THR A 145 -3.78 -13.64 1.04
C THR A 145 -4.36 -13.22 2.40
N VAL A 146 -4.53 -11.92 2.66
CA VAL A 146 -5.10 -11.42 3.93
C VAL A 146 -6.50 -12.01 4.15
N THR A 147 -6.75 -12.43 5.38
CA THR A 147 -8.03 -13.03 5.78
C THR A 147 -9.01 -11.98 6.30
N GLU A 148 -10.29 -12.36 6.39
CA GLU A 148 -11.34 -11.53 6.99
C GLU A 148 -10.99 -11.00 8.37
N SER A 149 -10.55 -11.90 9.26
CA SER A 149 -10.21 -11.55 10.65
C SER A 149 -8.99 -10.64 10.71
N GLN A 150 -8.01 -10.84 9.83
CA GLN A 150 -6.84 -9.95 9.74
C GLN A 150 -7.21 -8.56 9.24
N ILE A 151 -8.20 -8.41 8.35
CA ILE A 151 -8.71 -7.08 7.98
C ILE A 151 -9.28 -6.36 9.20
N SER A 152 -10.16 -7.02 9.97
CA SER A 152 -10.74 -6.42 11.17
C SER A 152 -9.68 -6.13 12.24
N GLU A 153 -8.64 -6.96 12.35
CA GLU A 153 -7.50 -6.70 13.23
C GLU A 153 -6.69 -5.48 12.78
N ILE A 154 -6.39 -5.35 11.48
CA ILE A 154 -5.70 -4.18 10.92
C ILE A 154 -6.47 -2.89 11.25
N VAL A 155 -7.79 -2.89 11.03
CA VAL A 155 -8.65 -1.72 11.32
C VAL A 155 -8.63 -1.40 12.82
N ARG A 156 -8.81 -2.41 13.68
CA ARG A 156 -8.81 -2.24 15.13
C ARG A 156 -7.48 -1.66 15.63
N LEU A 157 -6.35 -2.18 15.16
CA LEU A 157 -5.02 -1.74 15.57
C LEU A 157 -4.70 -0.33 15.07
N LEU A 158 -5.07 0.00 13.83
CA LEU A 158 -4.89 1.35 13.30
C LEU A 158 -5.76 2.35 14.06
N LEU A 159 -7.03 2.02 14.30
CA LEU A 159 -7.96 2.86 15.06
C LEU A 159 -7.45 3.14 16.48
N LYS A 160 -6.98 2.09 17.17
CA LYS A 160 -6.36 2.23 18.49
C LYS A 160 -5.18 3.21 18.45
N SER A 161 -4.29 3.03 17.46
CA SER A 161 -3.07 3.83 17.34
C SER A 161 -3.36 5.30 17.06
N ILE A 162 -4.33 5.58 16.18
CA ILE A 162 -4.75 6.96 15.89
C ILE A 162 -5.39 7.61 17.12
N LYS A 163 -6.25 6.90 17.85
CA LYS A 163 -6.87 7.41 19.09
C LYS A 163 -5.83 7.73 20.17
N GLU A 164 -4.80 6.89 20.30
CA GLU A 164 -3.70 7.14 21.23
C GLU A 164 -2.93 8.40 20.83
N VAL A 165 -2.61 8.60 19.55
CA VAL A 165 -1.96 9.83 19.08
C VAL A 165 -2.84 11.06 19.32
N VAL A 166 -4.15 10.97 19.07
CA VAL A 166 -5.08 12.09 19.35
C VAL A 166 -5.09 12.44 20.83
N ARG A 167 -5.10 11.45 21.72
CA ARG A 167 -5.03 11.68 23.18
C ARG A 167 -3.70 12.34 23.56
N ASP A 168 -2.59 11.84 23.06
CA ASP A 168 -1.25 12.38 23.34
C ASP A 168 -1.18 13.87 22.93
N LEU A 169 -1.77 14.25 21.78
CA LEU A 169 -1.86 15.65 21.33
C LEU A 169 -2.73 16.54 22.25
N GLN A 170 -3.82 15.99 22.79
CA GLN A 170 -4.70 16.72 23.72
C GLN A 170 -4.04 16.95 25.09
N GLU A 171 -3.12 16.07 25.48
CA GLU A 171 -2.32 16.21 26.69
C GLU A 171 -1.22 17.26 26.50
N GLU A 172 -0.50 17.23 25.36
CA GLU A 172 0.51 18.24 24.99
C GLU A 172 -0.05 19.67 24.92
N GLN A 173 -1.33 19.84 24.57
CA GLN A 173 -1.99 21.17 24.51
C GLN A 173 -2.44 21.72 25.86
N LYS A 174 -2.44 20.90 26.92
CA LYS A 174 -2.82 21.31 28.28
C LYS A 174 -1.63 21.78 29.12
N GLU A 175 -0.42 21.48 28.68
CA GLU A 175 0.86 21.94 29.27
C GLU A 175 1.28 23.31 28.71
#